data_AF-A0A9P8KYB7-F1
#
_entry.id   AF-A0A9P8KYB7-F1
#
_cell.length_a   1.000
_cell.length_b   1.000
_cell.length_c   1.000
_cell.angle_alpha   90.00
_cell.angle_beta   90.00
_cell.angle_gamma   90.00
#
_symmetry.space_group_name_H-M   'P 1'
#
loop_
_entity.id
_entity.type
_entity.pdbx_description
1 polymer ?
#
loop_
_entity_poly.entity_id
_entity_poly.type
_entity_poly.pdbx_seq_one_letter_code
_entity_poly.pdbx_strand_id
1 'polypeptide(L)'
;MKRHQLQALTFMLQREQGWAWDGSRADLWEFFSESTGSYFVNRVSDAVQKEPPQQFYGGIIADPMGLGKTLSMISLVASDLLVDRNDPSSITGANAEESSGRTLIVVPPPLLDSWEEQLKQHVFSNSIPWRWHHGKFRVTNDSDLEESLVVLTTYHTISSEWKGSSDQQPSFLFNTQWRRIILDEAHFIRNSDSRMARAICSINSVSR
;
A
#
# COMPACT_ATOMS: atom_id res chain seq x y z
N MET A 1 11.14 -1.67 17.52
CA MET A 1 10.40 -2.76 16.84
C MET A 1 10.96 -4.11 17.25
N LYS A 2 10.13 -5.14 17.29
CA LYS A 2 10.53 -6.54 17.50
C LYS A 2 11.08 -7.16 16.20
N ARG A 3 11.81 -8.28 16.29
CA ARG A 3 12.45 -8.94 15.13
C ARG A 3 11.47 -9.29 14.01
N HIS A 4 10.29 -9.83 14.33
CA HIS A 4 9.28 -10.17 13.32
C HIS A 4 8.68 -8.93 12.64
N GLN A 5 8.54 -7.82 13.36
CA GLN A 5 8.09 -6.55 12.77
C GLN A 5 9.11 -6.00 11.78
N LEU A 6 10.41 -6.13 12.10
CA LEU A 6 11.49 -5.76 11.19
C LEU A 6 11.50 -6.66 9.95
N GLN A 7 11.26 -7.97 10.10
CA GLN A 7 11.16 -8.88 8.95
C GLN A 7 9.98 -8.51 8.03
N ALA A 8 8.80 -8.23 8.61
CA ALA A 8 7.64 -7.78 7.84
C ALA A 8 7.91 -6.44 7.12
N LEU A 9 8.56 -5.49 7.80
CA LEU A 9 8.96 -4.21 7.20
C LEU A 9 9.97 -4.41 6.06
N THR A 10 11.02 -5.19 6.26
CA THR A 10 12.01 -5.49 5.22
C THR A 10 11.37 -6.16 4.01
N PHE A 11 10.46 -7.11 4.24
CA PHE A 11 9.71 -7.76 3.16
C PHE A 11 8.91 -6.75 2.34
N MET A 12 8.14 -5.87 2.99
CA MET A 12 7.36 -4.85 2.29
C MET A 12 8.24 -3.83 1.55
N LEU A 13 9.32 -3.36 2.20
CA LEU A 13 10.28 -2.44 1.60
C LEU A 13 10.88 -3.01 0.32
N GLN A 14 11.31 -4.27 0.34
CA GLN A 14 11.84 -4.95 -0.84
C GLN A 14 10.79 -5.11 -1.92
N ARG A 15 9.57 -5.49 -1.53
CA ARG A 15 8.49 -5.76 -2.46
C ARG A 15 7.97 -4.50 -3.14
N GLU A 16 8.07 -3.34 -2.51
CA GLU A 16 7.76 -2.05 -3.15
C GLU A 16 8.76 -1.64 -4.24
N GLN A 17 9.94 -2.29 -4.31
CA GLN A 17 10.92 -2.04 -5.38
C GLN A 17 10.75 -2.96 -6.59
N GLY A 18 9.76 -3.85 -6.57
CA GLY A 18 9.46 -4.77 -7.67
C GLY A 18 10.23 -6.08 -7.63
N TRP A 19 10.30 -6.80 -8.75
CA TRP A 19 11.00 -8.08 -8.83
C TRP A 19 12.53 -7.91 -8.86
N ALA A 20 13.26 -8.71 -8.08
CA ALA A 20 14.73 -8.75 -8.11
C ALA A 20 15.26 -9.95 -8.91
N TRP A 21 15.30 -9.81 -10.24
CA TRP A 21 15.75 -10.88 -11.13
C TRP A 21 17.25 -11.17 -11.09
N ASP A 22 18.05 -10.24 -10.57
CA ASP A 22 19.50 -10.34 -10.45
C ASP A 22 19.97 -11.19 -9.25
N GLY A 23 19.03 -11.66 -8.42
CA GLY A 23 19.34 -12.40 -7.19
C GLY A 23 19.92 -11.53 -6.08
N SER A 24 19.87 -10.20 -6.20
CA SER A 24 20.34 -9.27 -5.16
C SER A 24 19.57 -9.41 -3.85
N ARG A 25 18.31 -9.88 -3.91
CA ARG A 25 17.46 -10.20 -2.76
C ARG A 25 16.60 -11.42 -3.02
N ALA A 26 16.14 -12.04 -1.93
CA ALA A 26 15.12 -13.08 -2.01
C ALA A 26 13.77 -12.48 -2.45
N ASP A 27 13.05 -13.18 -3.32
CA ASP A 27 11.78 -12.72 -3.88
C ASP A 27 10.82 -13.92 -4.12
N LEU A 28 9.56 -13.65 -4.43
CA LEU A 28 8.54 -14.69 -4.67
C LEU A 28 8.80 -15.47 -5.95
N TRP A 29 9.43 -14.84 -6.94
CA TRP A 29 9.78 -15.45 -8.21
C TRP A 29 11.29 -15.38 -8.44
N GLU A 30 11.85 -16.46 -8.96
CA GLU A 30 13.25 -16.53 -9.39
C GLU A 30 13.33 -16.72 -10.91
N PHE A 31 14.36 -16.13 -11.50
CA PHE A 31 14.69 -16.31 -12.91
C PHE A 31 15.80 -17.35 -13.07
N PHE A 32 15.60 -18.31 -13.97
CA PHE A 32 16.59 -19.30 -14.34
C PHE A 32 16.87 -19.22 -15.83
N SER A 33 18.15 -19.32 -16.19
CA SER A 33 18.60 -19.42 -17.58
C SER A 33 19.42 -20.68 -17.76
N GLU A 34 18.99 -21.53 -18.67
CA GLU A 34 19.68 -22.75 -19.07
C GLU A 34 20.01 -22.69 -20.57
N SER A 35 20.79 -23.67 -21.04
CA SER A 35 21.15 -23.77 -22.47
C SER A 35 19.93 -23.97 -23.38
N THR A 36 18.83 -24.52 -22.85
CA THR A 36 17.58 -24.81 -23.57
C THR A 36 16.55 -23.68 -23.49
N GLY A 37 16.83 -22.60 -22.75
CA GLY A 37 15.95 -21.44 -22.61
C GLY A 37 15.90 -20.90 -21.18
N SER A 38 15.04 -19.92 -20.96
CA SER A 38 14.79 -19.33 -19.65
C SER A 38 13.40 -19.64 -19.13
N TYR A 39 13.26 -19.65 -17.81
CA TYR A 39 12.00 -19.86 -17.11
C TYR A 39 12.02 -19.17 -15.75
N PHE A 40 10.82 -19.02 -15.18
CA PHE A 40 10.58 -18.40 -13.89
C PHE A 40 9.93 -19.42 -12.97
N VAL A 41 10.37 -19.46 -11.71
CA VAL A 41 9.84 -20.37 -10.68
C VAL A 41 9.30 -19.55 -9.51
N ASN A 42 8.06 -19.84 -9.10
CA ASN A 42 7.48 -19.29 -7.88
C ASN A 42 7.95 -20.09 -6.66
N ARG A 43 8.63 -19.45 -5.70
CA ARG A 43 9.19 -20.13 -4.53
C ARG A 43 8.15 -20.64 -3.51
N VAL A 44 6.90 -20.20 -3.63
CA VAL A 44 5.83 -20.53 -2.68
C VAL A 44 4.93 -21.64 -3.21
N SER A 45 4.59 -21.60 -4.50
CA SER A 45 3.72 -22.57 -5.15
C SER A 45 4.45 -23.61 -6.00
N ASP A 46 5.77 -23.49 -6.16
CA ASP A 46 6.60 -24.26 -7.09
C ASP A 46 6.11 -24.19 -8.56
N ALA A 47 5.31 -23.19 -8.90
CA ALA A 47 4.81 -22.98 -10.26
C ALA A 47 5.94 -22.53 -11.20
N VAL A 48 5.99 -23.11 -12.40
CA VAL A 48 6.99 -22.80 -13.43
C VAL A 48 6.30 -22.17 -14.64
N GLN A 49 6.86 -21.08 -15.15
CA GLN A 49 6.37 -20.42 -16.37
C GLN A 49 7.51 -19.88 -17.23
N LYS A 50 7.28 -19.73 -18.54
CA LYS A 50 8.27 -19.18 -19.48
C LYS A 50 8.26 -17.65 -19.53
N GLU A 51 7.08 -17.06 -19.41
CA GLU A 51 6.90 -15.61 -19.45
C GLU A 51 7.17 -15.00 -18.07
N PRO A 52 7.67 -13.75 -18.01
CA PRO A 52 7.86 -13.07 -16.73
C PRO A 52 6.51 -12.85 -16.05
N PRO A 53 6.39 -13.09 -14.73
CA PRO A 53 5.16 -12.84 -14.00
C PRO A 53 4.84 -11.35 -13.98
N GLN A 54 3.54 -11.04 -13.97
CA GLN A 54 3.09 -9.66 -13.90
C GLN A 54 3.71 -8.94 -12.70
N GLN A 55 4.26 -7.75 -12.94
CA GLN A 55 4.79 -6.90 -11.89
C GLN A 55 3.62 -6.36 -11.04
N PHE A 56 3.70 -6.59 -9.73
CA PHE A 56 2.94 -5.83 -8.74
C PHE A 56 3.89 -5.18 -7.74
N TYR A 57 3.40 -4.36 -6.81
CA TYR A 57 4.20 -3.75 -5.75
C TYR A 57 3.43 -3.79 -4.43
N GLY A 58 4.13 -4.10 -3.35
CA GLY A 58 3.51 -4.41 -2.06
C GLY A 58 3.08 -5.89 -1.94
N GLY A 59 2.30 -6.23 -0.92
CA GLY A 59 2.06 -7.62 -0.55
C GLY A 59 1.16 -7.80 0.66
N ILE A 60 1.05 -9.05 1.13
CA ILE A 60 0.15 -9.41 2.23
C ILE A 60 0.97 -9.75 3.47
N ILE A 61 0.69 -9.06 4.57
CA ILE A 61 1.18 -9.41 5.91
C ILE A 61 0.06 -10.11 6.68
N ALA A 62 0.11 -11.44 6.73
CA ALA A 62 -0.90 -12.29 7.37
C ALA A 62 -0.46 -12.80 8.76
N ASP A 63 0.33 -12.01 9.49
CA ASP A 63 0.78 -12.33 10.84
C ASP A 63 -0.40 -12.44 11.83
N PRO A 64 -0.34 -13.37 12.82
CA PRO A 64 -1.30 -13.43 13.91
C PRO A 64 -1.63 -12.07 14.56
N MET A 65 -2.87 -11.93 15.03
CA MET A 65 -3.31 -10.75 15.78
C MET A 65 -2.40 -10.54 17.00
N GLY A 66 -2.08 -9.27 17.30
CA GLY A 66 -1.19 -8.91 18.40
C GLY A 66 0.31 -8.88 18.07
N LEU A 67 0.74 -9.29 16.87
CA LEU A 67 2.14 -9.15 16.44
C LEU A 67 2.54 -7.73 16.02
N GLY A 68 1.61 -6.77 16.10
CA GLY A 68 1.90 -5.36 15.86
C GLY A 68 2.13 -5.02 14.38
N LYS A 69 1.28 -5.58 13.50
CA LYS A 69 1.25 -5.28 12.06
C LYS A 69 1.08 -3.79 11.78
N THR A 70 0.21 -3.12 12.55
CA THR A 70 -0.02 -1.67 12.47
C THR A 70 1.28 -0.89 12.61
N LEU A 71 2.11 -1.21 13.61
CA LEU A 71 3.41 -0.56 13.79
C LEU A 71 4.37 -0.82 12.62
N SER A 72 4.38 -2.04 12.07
CA SER A 72 5.18 -2.36 10.88
C SER A 72 4.74 -1.51 9.68
N MET A 73 3.44 -1.34 9.48
CA MET A 73 2.88 -0.51 8.40
C MET A 73 3.14 0.98 8.61
N ILE A 74 3.04 1.49 9.83
CA ILE A 74 3.42 2.88 10.15
C ILE A 74 4.91 3.09 9.87
N SER A 75 5.75 2.12 10.24
CA SER A 75 7.20 2.19 9.98
C SER A 75 7.52 2.19 8.50
N LEU A 76 6.73 1.47 7.69
CA LEU A 76 6.83 1.47 6.22
C LEU A 76 6.46 2.83 5.62
N VAL A 77 5.43 3.49 6.15
CA VAL A 77 5.12 4.88 5.75
C VAL A 77 6.25 5.83 6.18
N ALA A 78 6.77 5.66 7.39
CA ALA A 78 7.85 6.49 7.91
C ALA A 78 9.16 6.37 7.10
N SER A 79 9.46 5.17 6.57
CA SER A 79 10.66 4.99 5.75
C SER A 79 10.64 5.81 4.45
N ASP A 80 9.46 6.19 3.94
CA ASP A 80 9.36 7.06 2.77
C ASP A 80 9.92 8.47 3.05
N LEU A 81 9.96 8.90 4.31
CA LEU A 81 10.56 10.18 4.71
C LEU A 81 12.09 10.15 4.73
N LEU A 82 12.68 8.96 4.80
CA LEU A 82 14.13 8.76 4.84
C LEU A 82 14.74 8.70 3.44
N VAL A 83 13.90 8.54 2.41
CA VAL A 83 14.31 8.55 1.01
C VAL A 83 14.48 10.01 0.56
N ASP A 84 15.69 10.36 0.10
CA ASP A 84 15.96 11.70 -0.39
C ASP A 84 15.24 11.93 -1.72
N ARG A 85 14.20 12.76 -1.69
CA ARG A 85 13.42 13.09 -2.91
C ARG A 85 14.25 13.78 -4.00
N ASN A 86 15.44 14.29 -3.65
CA ASN A 86 16.35 14.92 -4.62
C ASN A 86 17.33 13.93 -5.27
N ASP A 87 17.37 12.67 -4.81
CA ASP A 87 18.15 11.61 -5.44
C ASP A 87 17.22 10.71 -6.26
N PRO A 88 17.16 10.88 -7.61
CA PRO A 88 16.32 10.06 -8.49
C PRO A 88 16.70 8.57 -8.48
N SER A 89 17.86 8.19 -7.93
CA SER A 89 18.23 6.78 -7.74
C SER A 89 17.62 6.15 -6.48
N SER A 90 17.11 6.96 -5.55
CA SER A 90 16.56 6.51 -4.27
C SER A 90 15.03 6.33 -4.30
N ILE A 91 14.36 6.84 -5.33
CA ILE A 91 12.95 6.57 -5.60
C ILE A 91 12.82 5.16 -6.19
N THR A 92 12.70 4.16 -5.30
CA THR A 92 12.64 2.76 -5.70
C THR A 92 11.26 2.41 -6.26
N GLY A 93 11.18 2.20 -7.57
CA GLY A 93 10.01 1.72 -8.30
C GLY A 93 9.71 2.63 -9.51
N ALA A 94 9.63 2.03 -10.70
CA ALA A 94 9.58 2.74 -11.99
C ALA A 94 8.41 3.74 -12.19
N ASN A 95 7.48 3.84 -11.23
CA ASN A 95 6.29 4.72 -11.28
C ASN A 95 6.13 5.62 -10.04
N ALA A 96 7.12 5.68 -9.14
CA ALA A 96 6.96 6.47 -7.91
C ALA A 96 7.04 8.01 -8.16
N GLU A 97 7.65 8.44 -9.26
CA GLU A 97 7.67 9.85 -9.70
C GLU A 97 6.29 10.39 -10.14
N GLU A 98 5.36 9.52 -10.56
CA GLU A 98 3.99 9.90 -10.95
C GLU A 98 2.99 9.84 -9.79
N SER A 99 3.41 9.40 -8.60
CA SER A 99 2.53 9.28 -7.45
C SER A 99 2.47 10.55 -6.62
N SER A 100 1.36 10.77 -5.93
CA SER A 100 1.21 11.85 -4.95
C SER A 100 2.16 11.76 -3.74
N GLY A 101 2.89 10.65 -3.59
CA GLY A 101 3.69 10.36 -2.39
C GLY A 101 2.85 10.05 -1.15
N ARG A 102 1.51 10.00 -1.26
CA ARG A 102 0.59 9.80 -0.13
C ARG A 102 0.22 8.35 0.08
N THR A 103 -0.05 8.00 1.33
CA THR A 103 -0.57 6.69 1.72
C THR A 103 -2.05 6.79 2.12
N LEU A 104 -2.89 5.96 1.52
CA LEU A 104 -4.28 5.75 1.94
C LEU A 104 -4.35 4.53 2.86
N ILE A 105 -4.88 4.68 4.07
CA ILE A 105 -5.10 3.58 5.01
C ILE A 105 -6.61 3.35 5.12
N VAL A 106 -7.04 2.15 4.77
CA VAL A 106 -8.44 1.73 4.77
C VAL A 106 -8.64 0.74 5.90
N VAL A 107 -9.53 1.09 6.83
CA VAL A 107 -9.74 0.30 8.05
C VAL A 107 -11.23 0.10 8.32
N PRO A 108 -11.63 -0.94 9.09
CA PRO A 108 -12.95 -0.99 9.71
C PRO A 108 -13.18 0.24 10.60
N PRO A 109 -14.41 0.79 10.69
CA PRO A 109 -14.68 1.99 11.49
C PRO A 109 -14.15 1.96 12.94
N PRO A 110 -14.27 0.84 13.70
CA PRO A 110 -13.74 0.79 15.06
C PRO A 110 -12.22 0.93 15.17
N LEU A 111 -11.48 0.71 14.07
CA LEU A 111 -10.01 0.78 14.07
C LEU A 111 -9.49 2.18 13.69
N LEU A 112 -10.34 3.13 13.31
CA LEU A 112 -9.91 4.50 13.00
C LEU A 112 -9.19 5.15 14.18
N ASP A 113 -9.82 5.12 15.36
CA ASP A 113 -9.26 5.66 16.59
C ASP A 113 -7.97 4.92 16.98
N SER A 114 -7.99 3.59 16.91
CA SER A 114 -6.81 2.77 17.23
C SER A 114 -5.61 3.08 16.34
N TRP A 115 -5.83 3.26 15.03
CA TRP A 115 -4.75 3.68 14.12
C TRP A 115 -4.25 5.08 14.43
N GLU A 116 -5.15 6.01 14.77
CA GLU A 116 -4.77 7.37 15.15
C GLU A 116 -3.93 7.38 16.43
N GLU A 117 -4.29 6.58 17.44
CA GLU A 117 -3.51 6.40 18.67
C GLU A 117 -2.12 5.84 18.38
N GLN A 118 -2.02 4.83 17.51
CA GLN A 118 -0.73 4.25 17.11
C GLN A 118 0.15 5.28 16.38
N LEU A 119 -0.43 6.10 15.50
CA LEU A 119 0.27 7.20 14.85
C LEU A 119 0.77 8.22 15.88
N LYS A 120 -0.09 8.68 16.79
CA LYS A 120 0.26 9.61 17.88
C LYS A 120 1.38 9.07 18.78
N GLN A 121 1.38 7.76 19.05
CA GLN A 121 2.33 7.12 19.95
C GLN A 121 3.71 6.91 19.31
N HIS A 122 3.75 6.60 18.01
CA HIS A 122 4.96 6.08 17.35
C HIS A 122 5.60 7.04 16.35
N VAL A 123 4.94 8.13 16.01
CA VAL A 123 5.40 9.14 15.06
C VAL A 123 5.74 10.43 15.79
N PHE A 124 6.89 11.03 15.48
CA PHE A 124 7.23 12.36 16.01
C PHE A 124 6.25 13.41 15.46
N SER A 125 5.87 14.37 16.29
CA SER A 125 4.95 15.44 15.91
C SER A 125 5.32 16.07 14.56
N ASN A 126 4.34 16.18 13.67
CA ASN A 126 4.44 16.74 12.32
C ASN A 126 5.38 16.03 11.32
N SER A 127 5.97 14.89 11.66
CA SER A 127 6.79 14.14 10.69
C SER A 127 5.94 13.42 9.64
N ILE A 128 4.81 12.82 10.03
CA ILE A 128 3.83 12.22 9.12
C ILE A 128 2.48 12.86 9.42
N PRO A 129 2.09 13.98 8.79
CA PRO A 129 0.77 14.55 8.97
C PRO A 129 -0.29 13.59 8.42
N TRP A 130 -1.27 13.24 9.25
CA TRP A 130 -2.40 12.39 8.87
C TRP A 130 -3.73 13.12 8.99
N ARG A 131 -4.74 12.66 8.25
CA ARG A 131 -6.11 13.19 8.30
C ARG A 131 -7.14 12.08 8.17
N TRP A 132 -8.29 12.28 8.80
CA TRP A 132 -9.43 11.41 8.59
C TRP A 132 -10.17 11.79 7.30
N HIS A 133 -10.77 10.81 6.67
CA HIS A 133 -11.76 10.99 5.63
C HIS A 133 -12.95 10.07 5.95
N HIS A 134 -13.73 10.48 6.95
CA HIS A 134 -14.89 9.72 7.44
C HIS A 134 -15.85 10.63 8.20
N GLY A 135 -17.16 10.36 8.07
CA GLY A 135 -18.20 11.09 8.80
C GLY A 135 -18.15 12.61 8.58
N LYS A 136 -18.07 13.37 9.67
CA LYS A 136 -17.97 14.84 9.68
C LYS A 136 -16.59 15.38 9.32
N PHE A 137 -15.58 14.53 9.29
CA PHE A 137 -14.18 14.88 9.03
C PHE A 137 -13.77 14.55 7.59
N ARG A 138 -14.73 14.43 6.66
CA ARG A 138 -14.40 14.19 5.25
C ARG A 138 -13.65 15.38 4.67
N VAL A 139 -12.54 15.10 4.01
CA VAL A 139 -11.85 16.03 3.10
C VAL A 139 -12.82 16.49 2.01
N THR A 140 -13.01 17.80 1.87
CA THR A 140 -13.90 18.41 0.87
C THR A 140 -13.17 19.20 -0.20
N ASN A 141 -11.93 19.66 0.08
CA ASN A 141 -11.14 20.49 -0.83
C ASN A 141 -9.77 19.86 -1.10
N ASP A 142 -9.15 20.16 -2.23
CA ASP A 142 -7.82 19.62 -2.56
C ASP A 142 -6.70 20.22 -1.71
N SER A 143 -6.84 21.47 -1.27
CA SER A 143 -5.88 22.15 -0.37
C SER A 143 -5.71 21.41 0.97
N ASP A 144 -6.76 20.74 1.43
CA ASP A 144 -6.74 19.91 2.63
C ASP A 144 -5.89 18.64 2.47
N LEU A 145 -5.75 18.17 1.24
CA LEU A 145 -4.94 17.00 0.88
C LEU A 145 -3.46 17.38 0.78
N GLU A 146 -3.15 18.61 0.37
CA GLU A 146 -1.77 19.10 0.20
C GLU A 146 -0.93 18.93 1.47
N GLU A 147 -1.53 19.16 2.63
CA GLU A 147 -0.86 19.13 3.94
C GLU A 147 -0.75 17.72 4.56
N SER A 148 -1.38 16.70 3.96
CA SER A 148 -1.43 15.35 4.54
C SER A 148 -0.61 14.34 3.73
N LEU A 149 0.17 13.52 4.44
CA LEU A 149 0.88 12.36 3.86
C LEU A 149 0.07 11.08 4.01
N VAL A 150 -0.77 11.00 5.05
CA VAL A 150 -1.61 9.84 5.35
C VAL A 150 -3.08 10.25 5.39
N VAL A 151 -3.93 9.48 4.70
CA VAL A 151 -5.39 9.62 4.80
C VAL A 151 -5.97 8.33 5.36
N LEU A 152 -6.69 8.43 6.48
CA LEU A 152 -7.42 7.31 7.09
C LEU A 152 -8.88 7.35 6.66
N THR A 153 -9.36 6.25 6.09
CA THR A 153 -10.75 6.11 5.64
C THR A 153 -11.29 4.73 5.98
N THR A 154 -12.57 4.49 5.66
CA THR A 154 -13.21 3.21 5.86
C THR A 154 -13.64 2.58 4.55
N TYR A 155 -13.75 1.25 4.57
CA TYR A 155 -14.33 0.46 3.48
C TYR A 155 -15.70 1.00 3.02
N HIS A 156 -16.56 1.38 3.97
CA HIS A 156 -17.88 1.93 3.66
C HIS A 156 -17.81 3.34 3.07
N THR A 157 -16.89 4.20 3.54
CA THR A 157 -16.68 5.53 2.94
C THR A 157 -16.32 5.38 1.47
N ILE A 158 -15.29 4.58 1.15
CA ILE A 158 -14.85 4.32 -0.22
C ILE A 158 -16.00 3.78 -1.06
N SER A 159 -16.72 2.76 -0.57
CA SER A 159 -17.83 2.17 -1.32
C SER A 159 -18.98 3.15 -1.56
N SER A 160 -19.21 4.11 -0.65
CA SER A 160 -20.27 5.12 -0.78
C SER A 160 -19.93 6.21 -1.79
N GLU A 161 -18.64 6.55 -1.91
CA GLU A 161 -18.15 7.58 -2.83
C GLU A 161 -17.82 7.03 -4.22
N TRP A 162 -17.73 5.70 -4.35
CA TRP A 162 -17.58 5.05 -5.63
C TRP A 162 -18.87 5.14 -6.45
N LYS A 163 -18.79 5.89 -7.56
CA LYS A 163 -19.90 6.13 -8.49
C LYS A 163 -19.86 5.25 -9.75
N GLY A 164 -18.87 4.36 -9.88
CA GLY A 164 -18.67 3.55 -11.09
C GLY A 164 -18.38 4.44 -12.31
N SER A 165 -18.97 4.11 -13.47
CA SER A 165 -18.76 4.81 -14.75
C SER A 165 -19.67 6.02 -14.98
N SER A 166 -20.28 6.59 -13.95
CA SER A 166 -21.15 7.77 -14.12
C SER A 166 -20.32 9.03 -14.44
N ASP A 167 -20.82 9.91 -15.32
CA ASP A 167 -20.22 11.19 -15.75
C ASP A 167 -20.00 12.25 -14.64
N GLN A 168 -20.21 11.90 -13.36
CA GLN A 168 -19.91 12.81 -12.26
C GLN A 168 -18.43 12.77 -11.92
N GLN A 169 -17.87 13.94 -11.56
CA GLN A 169 -16.50 14.05 -11.10
C GLN A 169 -16.21 13.03 -9.98
N PRO A 170 -15.16 12.20 -10.14
CA PRO A 170 -14.77 11.22 -9.13
C PRO A 170 -14.37 11.93 -7.84
N SER A 171 -14.64 11.33 -6.67
CA SER A 171 -14.14 11.91 -5.42
C SER A 171 -12.61 11.90 -5.40
N PHE A 172 -11.98 12.75 -4.58
CA PHE A 172 -10.51 12.84 -4.53
C PHE A 172 -9.84 11.49 -4.29
N LEU A 173 -10.50 10.56 -3.57
CA LEU A 173 -10.02 9.19 -3.36
C LEU A 173 -9.72 8.47 -4.68
N PHE A 174 -10.55 8.67 -5.71
CA PHE A 174 -10.44 8.02 -7.01
C PHE A 174 -9.66 8.86 -8.04
N ASN A 175 -9.53 10.17 -7.81
CA ASN A 175 -8.74 11.07 -8.66
C ASN A 175 -7.26 11.16 -8.24
N THR A 176 -6.92 10.72 -7.02
CA THR A 176 -5.54 10.75 -6.52
C THR A 176 -4.77 9.51 -6.97
N GLN A 177 -3.57 9.71 -7.51
CA GLN A 177 -2.60 8.63 -7.71
C GLN A 177 -1.88 8.34 -6.38
N TRP A 178 -2.31 7.32 -5.65
CA TRP A 178 -1.74 7.00 -4.34
C TRP A 178 -0.36 6.33 -4.49
N ARG A 179 0.59 6.66 -3.63
CA ARG A 179 1.85 5.90 -3.55
C ARG A 179 1.57 4.49 -3.04
N ARG A 180 0.76 4.42 -1.96
CA ARG A 180 0.46 3.18 -1.25
C ARG A 180 -0.99 3.18 -0.79
N ILE A 181 -1.65 2.02 -0.89
CA ILE A 181 -2.92 1.75 -0.21
C ILE A 181 -2.68 0.63 0.80
N ILE A 182 -3.01 0.84 2.06
CA ILE A 182 -2.92 -0.17 3.12
C ILE A 182 -4.34 -0.58 3.49
N LEU A 183 -4.64 -1.88 3.39
CA LEU A 183 -5.94 -2.45 3.75
C LEU A 183 -5.82 -3.23 5.05
N ASP A 184 -6.35 -2.69 6.15
CA ASP A 184 -6.42 -3.41 7.42
C ASP A 184 -7.69 -4.24 7.49
N GLU A 185 -7.60 -5.48 7.97
CA GLU A 185 -8.70 -6.45 7.93
C GLU A 185 -9.26 -6.65 6.51
N ALA A 186 -8.37 -6.88 5.52
CA ALA A 186 -8.73 -7.04 4.11
C ALA A 186 -9.75 -8.15 3.78
N HIS A 187 -10.08 -9.02 4.74
CA HIS A 187 -11.17 -9.98 4.62
C HIS A 187 -12.54 -9.33 4.30
N PHE A 188 -12.71 -8.02 4.57
CA PHE A 188 -13.87 -7.23 4.16
C PHE A 188 -14.10 -7.21 2.63
N ILE A 189 -13.05 -7.38 1.83
CA ILE A 189 -13.12 -7.41 0.36
C ILE A 189 -12.95 -8.82 -0.24
N ARG A 190 -13.13 -9.88 0.56
CA ARG A 190 -12.99 -11.28 0.10
C ARG A 190 -13.88 -11.63 -1.09
N ASN A 191 -15.02 -10.96 -1.24
CA ASN A 191 -15.92 -11.15 -2.37
C ASN A 191 -15.63 -10.09 -3.43
N SER A 192 -14.92 -10.50 -4.49
CA SER A 192 -14.53 -9.64 -5.62
C SER A 192 -15.72 -9.04 -6.37
N ASP A 193 -16.89 -9.67 -6.31
CA ASP A 193 -18.11 -9.16 -6.96
C ASP A 193 -18.86 -8.11 -6.13
N SER A 194 -18.49 -7.94 -4.87
CA SER A 194 -19.11 -6.93 -4.03
C SER A 194 -18.78 -5.52 -4.53
N ARG A 195 -19.74 -4.59 -4.38
CA ARG A 195 -19.52 -3.16 -4.66
C ARG A 195 -18.30 -2.61 -3.92
N MET A 196 -18.09 -3.06 -2.68
CA MET A 196 -16.98 -2.64 -1.83
C MET A 196 -15.62 -3.09 -2.40
N ALA A 197 -15.49 -4.36 -2.81
CA ALA A 197 -14.26 -4.85 -3.42
C ALA A 197 -13.97 -4.13 -4.75
N ARG A 198 -14.98 -3.98 -5.61
CA ARG A 198 -14.84 -3.26 -6.89
C ARG A 198 -14.44 -1.79 -6.68
N ALA A 199 -15.04 -1.12 -5.70
CA ALA A 199 -14.67 0.25 -5.33
C ALA A 199 -13.20 0.35 -4.92
N ILE A 200 -12.74 -0.52 -4.01
CA ILE A 200 -11.34 -0.50 -3.53
C ILE A 200 -10.35 -0.84 -4.65
N CYS A 201 -10.68 -1.81 -5.51
CA CYS A 201 -9.86 -2.15 -6.66
C CYS A 201 -9.80 -1.04 -7.72
N SER A 202 -10.78 -0.13 -7.76
CA SER A 202 -10.81 0.99 -8.72
C SER A 202 -10.01 2.22 -8.29
N ILE A 203 -9.57 2.30 -7.04
CA ILE A 203 -8.68 3.39 -6.58
C ILE A 203 -7.32 3.19 -7.24
N ASN A 204 -6.66 4.22 -7.77
CA ASN A 204 -5.33 4.05 -8.39
C ASN A 204 -4.20 4.10 -7.36
N SER A 205 -3.24 3.17 -7.43
CA SER A 205 -2.04 3.22 -6.60
C SER A 205 -0.82 2.57 -7.25
N VAL A 206 0.37 2.96 -6.80
CA VAL A 206 1.63 2.30 -7.19
C VAL A 206 1.80 0.98 -6.43
N SER A 207 1.55 0.97 -5.11
CA SER A 207 1.70 -0.20 -4.24
C SER A 207 0.43 -0.49 -3.40
N ARG A 208 0.26 -1.75 -2.99
CA ARG A 208 -0.84 -2.25 -2.14
C ARG A 208 -0.41 -3.32 -1.17
#